data_AF-A0A7G8HJM6-F1
#
_entry.id   AF-A0A7G8HJM6-F1
#
_cell.length_a   1.000
_cell.length_b   1.000
_cell.length_c   1.000
_cell.angle_alpha   90.00
_cell.angle_beta   90.00
_cell.angle_gamma   90.00
#
_symmetry.space_group_name_H-M   'P 1'
#
loop_
_entity.id
_entity.type
_entity.pdbx_description
1 polymer ?
#
loop_
_entity_poly.entity_id
_entity_poly.type
_entity_poly.pdbx_seq_one_letter_code
_entity_poly.pdbx_strand_id
1 'polypeptide(L)'
;MPDEGFGGFADQFVTESFQIRLADPELVSILDGTCNAGLKADVLAGKWDSVRPTDEQQAEAARKAEAQRLFDSNPFANGGNLTDQMKLQQLAPEAAAQLQEAAARQQQPEMNEMRLKQMEAEQRKAREASMLKGMAMAQAEENMRLRRAQLLRQHQGDVRANRVR
;
A
#
# COMPACT_ATOMS: atom_id res chain seq x y z
N MET A 1 38.78 -10.97 56.19
CA MET A 1 38.12 -12.20 55.75
C MET A 1 36.69 -11.82 55.41
N PRO A 2 36.34 -11.53 54.16
CA PRO A 2 34.93 -11.36 53.81
C PRO A 2 34.28 -12.75 53.72
N ASP A 3 33.11 -12.87 54.34
CA ASP A 3 32.34 -14.10 54.46
C ASP A 3 31.92 -14.64 53.08
N GLU A 4 32.53 -15.74 52.65
CA GLU A 4 32.13 -16.55 51.48
C GLU A 4 30.88 -17.41 51.80
N GLY A 5 29.93 -16.85 52.55
CA GLY A 5 28.73 -17.54 52.98
C GLY A 5 27.55 -17.18 52.09
N PHE A 6 27.06 -18.13 51.30
CA PHE A 6 25.80 -18.09 50.53
C PHE A 6 25.66 -17.08 49.38
N GLY A 7 26.19 -15.86 49.47
CA GLY A 7 26.02 -14.82 48.45
C GLY A 7 26.67 -15.17 47.11
N GLY A 8 27.92 -15.64 47.12
CA GLY A 8 28.64 -16.04 45.90
C GLY A 8 28.06 -17.29 45.23
N PHE A 9 27.48 -18.20 46.01
CA PHE A 9 26.81 -19.40 45.48
C PHE A 9 25.51 -19.03 44.76
N ALA A 10 24.68 -18.16 45.35
CA ALA A 10 23.44 -17.72 44.73
C ALA A 10 23.70 -16.97 43.41
N ASP A 11 24.69 -16.07 43.36
CA ASP A 11 25.01 -15.31 42.15
C ASP A 11 25.58 -16.20 41.02
N GLN A 12 26.38 -17.22 41.35
CA GLN A 12 26.86 -18.19 40.36
C GLN A 12 25.70 -18.98 39.74
N PHE A 13 24.77 -19.49 40.56
CA PHE A 13 23.62 -20.24 40.06
C PHE A 13 22.64 -19.38 39.25
N VAL A 14 22.43 -18.12 39.61
CA VAL A 14 21.62 -17.19 38.80
C VAL A 14 22.27 -16.93 37.45
N THR A 15 23.60 -16.81 37.41
CA THR A 15 24.33 -16.58 36.16
C THR A 15 24.31 -17.81 35.26
N GLU A 16 24.56 -18.99 35.81
CA GLU A 16 24.55 -20.26 35.07
C GLU A 16 23.15 -20.62 34.56
N SER A 17 22.11 -20.43 35.37
CA SER A 17 20.73 -20.65 34.95
C SER A 17 20.30 -19.71 33.83
N PHE A 18 20.77 -18.46 33.83
CA PHE A 18 20.60 -17.55 32.70
C PHE A 18 21.33 -18.03 31.44
N GLN A 19 22.56 -18.50 31.58
CA GLN A 19 23.33 -19.02 30.44
C GLN A 19 22.69 -20.27 29.84
N ILE A 20 22.16 -21.17 30.66
CA ILE A 20 21.43 -22.37 30.20
C ILE A 20 20.15 -21.95 29.48
N ARG A 21 19.39 -20.98 30.02
CA ARG A 21 18.17 -20.48 29.37
C ARG A 21 18.43 -19.78 28.04
N LEU A 22 19.57 -19.10 27.90
CA LEU A 22 20.03 -18.53 26.64
C LEU A 22 20.52 -19.61 25.66
N ALA A 23 21.18 -20.64 26.17
CA ALA A 23 21.76 -21.71 25.38
C ALA A 23 20.72 -22.69 24.81
N ASP A 24 19.64 -22.94 25.55
CA ASP A 24 18.57 -23.86 25.17
C ASP A 24 17.23 -23.46 25.84
N PRO A 25 16.48 -22.51 25.24
CA PRO A 25 15.21 -22.05 25.80
C PRO A 25 14.11 -23.13 25.73
N GLU A 26 14.22 -24.09 24.81
CA GLU A 26 13.23 -25.16 24.66
C GLU A 26 13.36 -26.19 25.77
N LEU A 27 14.59 -26.64 26.06
CA LEU A 27 14.86 -27.54 27.19
C LEU A 27 14.37 -26.94 28.51
N VAL A 28 14.65 -25.66 28.77
CA VAL A 28 14.17 -24.98 29.97
C VAL A 28 12.64 -24.90 30.01
N SER A 29 11.99 -24.61 28.89
CA SER A 29 10.52 -24.57 28.82
C SER A 29 9.87 -25.95 29.02
N ILE A 30 10.56 -27.03 28.64
CA ILE A 30 10.13 -28.40 28.89
C ILE A 30 10.24 -28.74 30.38
N LEU A 31 11.38 -28.41 30.99
CA LEU A 31 11.63 -28.64 32.42
C LEU A 31 10.71 -27.79 33.31
N ASP A 32 10.44 -26.54 32.92
CA ASP A 32 9.51 -25.62 33.61
C ASP A 32 8.02 -25.97 33.35
N GLY A 33 7.74 -26.91 32.42
CA GLY A 33 6.37 -27.34 32.08
C GLY A 33 5.55 -26.33 31.27
N THR A 34 6.13 -25.18 30.91
CA THR A 34 5.51 -24.11 30.12
C THR A 34 5.56 -24.34 28.61
N CYS A 35 6.20 -25.42 28.16
CA CYS A 35 6.31 -25.76 26.75
C CYS A 35 4.93 -25.94 26.07
N ASN A 36 4.89 -25.66 24.77
CA ASN A 36 3.69 -25.79 23.95
C ASN A 36 3.29 -27.27 23.79
N ALA A 37 2.04 -27.51 23.37
CA ALA A 37 1.52 -28.88 23.24
C ALA A 37 2.27 -29.73 22.20
N GLY A 38 2.85 -29.10 21.16
CA GLY A 38 3.65 -29.76 20.13
C GLY A 38 4.94 -30.34 20.70
N LEU A 39 5.75 -29.49 21.37
CA LEU A 39 6.96 -29.91 22.07
C LEU A 39 6.66 -31.01 23.09
N LYS A 40 5.60 -30.88 23.91
CA LYS A 40 5.19 -31.93 24.86
C LYS A 40 4.92 -33.27 24.17
N ALA A 41 4.25 -33.25 23.01
CA ALA A 41 3.96 -34.46 22.25
C ALA A 41 5.23 -35.07 21.64
N ASP A 42 6.15 -34.24 21.13
CA ASP A 42 7.42 -34.69 20.56
C ASP A 42 8.35 -35.29 21.63
N VAL A 43 8.37 -34.70 22.83
CA VAL A 43 9.05 -35.25 24.01
C VAL A 43 8.53 -36.63 24.36
N LEU A 44 7.21 -36.78 24.47
CA LEU A 44 6.55 -38.06 24.79
C LEU A 44 6.71 -39.09 23.68
N ALA A 45 6.84 -38.65 22.43
CA ALA A 45 7.10 -39.50 21.28
C ALA A 45 8.58 -39.88 21.11
N GLY A 46 9.47 -39.38 21.97
CA GLY A 46 10.92 -39.65 21.89
C GLY A 46 11.60 -39.00 20.70
N LYS A 47 10.96 -38.01 20.06
CA LYS A 47 11.48 -37.27 18.92
C LYS A 47 12.26 -36.05 19.42
N TRP A 48 13.44 -36.33 19.96
CA TRP A 48 14.40 -35.30 20.30
C TRP A 48 15.48 -35.28 19.23
N ASP A 49 15.61 -34.16 18.52
CA ASP A 49 16.75 -33.96 17.65
C ASP A 49 18.00 -33.82 18.54
N SER A 50 18.87 -34.84 18.50
CA SER A 50 20.12 -34.90 19.29
C SER A 50 21.15 -33.82 18.90
N VAL A 51 20.85 -33.01 17.88
CA VAL A 51 21.75 -32.02 17.34
C VAL A 51 21.23 -30.65 17.77
N ARG A 52 22.02 -29.97 18.60
CA ARG A 52 21.81 -28.57 18.91
C ARG A 52 21.62 -27.82 17.59
N PRO A 53 20.54 -27.04 17.41
CA PRO A 53 20.40 -26.22 16.22
C PRO A 53 21.65 -25.34 16.13
N THR A 54 22.35 -25.42 15.00
CA THR A 54 23.54 -24.61 14.76
C THR A 54 23.20 -23.13 14.88
N ASP A 55 24.16 -22.29 15.24
CA ASP A 55 23.96 -20.83 15.36
C ASP A 55 23.32 -20.24 14.09
N GLU A 56 23.61 -20.83 12.93
CA GLU A 56 22.99 -20.51 11.64
C GLU A 56 21.48 -20.83 11.59
N GLN A 57 21.06 -21.99 12.07
CA GLN A 57 19.63 -22.37 12.10
C GLN A 57 18.84 -21.54 13.11
N GLN A 58 19.45 -21.22 14.26
CA GLN A 58 18.84 -20.29 15.23
C GLN A 58 18.73 -18.88 14.64
N ALA A 59 19.76 -18.40 13.95
CA ALA A 59 19.73 -17.11 13.28
C ALA A 59 18.67 -17.06 12.17
N GLU A 60 18.52 -18.13 11.39
CA GLU A 60 17.45 -18.23 10.39
C GLU A 60 16.05 -18.25 11.01
N ALA A 61 15.85 -19.03 12.09
CA ALA A 61 14.57 -19.07 12.79
C ALA A 61 14.22 -17.71 13.40
N ALA A 62 15.18 -17.02 14.00
CA ALA A 62 15.01 -15.67 14.53
C ALA A 62 14.66 -14.65 13.44
N ARG A 63 15.35 -14.71 12.29
CA ARG A 63 15.04 -13.86 11.12
C ARG A 63 13.63 -14.10 10.59
N LYS A 64 13.21 -15.37 10.47
CA LYS A 64 11.85 -15.73 10.05
C LYS A 64 10.81 -15.22 11.04
N ALA A 65 11.05 -15.38 12.34
CA ALA A 65 10.15 -14.88 13.38
C ALA A 65 10.04 -13.34 13.39
N GLU A 66 11.15 -12.63 13.16
CA GLU A 66 11.17 -11.17 13.06
C GLU A 66 10.44 -10.69 11.80
N ALA A 67 10.66 -11.35 10.65
CA ALA A 67 9.93 -11.07 9.41
C ALA A 67 8.41 -11.30 9.58
N GLN A 68 8.01 -12.38 10.26
CA GLN A 68 6.61 -12.67 10.55
C GLN A 68 5.99 -11.60 11.46
N ARG A 69 6.70 -11.17 12.51
CA ARG A 69 6.23 -10.09 13.39
C ARG A 69 6.08 -8.76 12.66
N LEU A 70 7.00 -8.43 11.76
CA LEU A 70 6.90 -7.24 10.91
C LEU A 70 5.77 -7.35 9.87
N PHE A 71 5.43 -8.58 9.46
CA PHE A 71 4.27 -8.83 8.60
C PHE A 71 2.95 -8.62 9.36
N ASP A 72 2.84 -9.19 10.56
CA ASP A 72 1.65 -9.11 11.42
C ASP A 72 1.39 -7.69 11.93
N SER A 73 2.42 -6.85 12.08
CA SER A 73 2.28 -5.43 12.45
C SER A 73 1.65 -4.58 11.34
N ASN A 74 1.40 -5.18 10.16
CA ASN A 74 0.64 -4.63 9.05
C ASN A 74 1.11 -3.23 8.59
N PRO A 75 2.42 -3.05 8.29
CA PRO A 75 3.01 -1.74 8.00
C PRO A 75 2.45 -1.09 6.72
N PHE A 76 1.79 -1.85 5.85
CA PHE A 76 1.25 -1.36 4.58
C PHE A 76 -0.25 -1.01 4.62
N ALA A 77 -1.00 -1.46 5.63
CA ALA A 77 -2.46 -1.30 5.64
C ALA A 77 -2.94 0.10 6.07
N ASN A 78 -2.17 0.83 6.89
CA ASN A 78 -2.63 2.09 7.50
C ASN A 78 -1.57 3.22 7.48
N GLY A 79 -0.65 3.23 6.52
CA GLY A 79 0.43 4.22 6.48
C GLY A 79 1.47 4.03 7.58
N GLY A 80 1.77 2.78 7.92
CA GLY A 80 2.74 2.40 8.94
C GLY A 80 4.19 2.61 8.50
N ASN A 81 5.04 2.87 9.51
CA ASN A 81 6.43 3.31 9.42
C ASN A 81 7.24 2.73 8.24
N LEU A 82 7.77 3.63 7.41
CA LEU A 82 8.68 3.33 6.30
C LEU A 82 9.87 2.44 6.72
N THR A 83 10.31 2.59 7.97
CA THR A 83 11.40 1.82 8.57
C THR A 83 11.08 0.32 8.65
N ASP A 84 9.84 -0.02 9.00
CA ASP A 84 9.42 -1.43 9.13
C ASP A 84 9.24 -2.06 7.75
N GLN A 85 8.77 -1.28 6.76
CA GLN A 85 8.75 -1.73 5.36
C GLN A 85 10.14 -2.02 4.82
N MET A 86 11.12 -1.15 5.09
CA MET A 86 12.51 -1.37 4.64
C MET A 86 13.14 -2.60 5.31
N LYS A 87 12.91 -2.81 6.61
CA LYS A 87 13.38 -4.02 7.31
C LYS A 87 12.76 -5.29 6.73
N LEU A 88 11.46 -5.26 6.44
CA LEU A 88 10.76 -6.40 5.83
C LEU A 88 11.28 -6.67 4.41
N GLN A 89 11.58 -5.63 3.62
CA GLN A 89 12.23 -5.79 2.32
C GLN A 89 13.62 -6.43 2.39
N GLN A 90 14.40 -6.10 3.42
CA GLN A 90 15.74 -6.67 3.62
C GLN A 90 15.70 -8.12 4.12
N LEU A 91 14.71 -8.47 4.95
CA LEU A 91 14.59 -9.80 5.56
C LEU A 91 13.80 -10.80 4.71
N ALA A 92 12.75 -10.34 4.02
CA ALA A 92 11.80 -11.17 3.29
C ALA A 92 11.23 -10.42 2.06
N PRO A 93 12.01 -10.31 0.96
CA PRO A 93 11.63 -9.54 -0.22
C PRO A 93 10.37 -10.10 -0.93
N GLU A 94 10.16 -11.41 -0.93
CA GLU A 94 8.98 -12.03 -1.56
C GLU A 94 7.68 -11.70 -0.81
N ALA A 95 7.71 -11.72 0.53
CA ALA A 95 6.56 -11.35 1.35
C ALA A 95 6.24 -9.85 1.23
N ALA A 96 7.28 -9.00 1.16
CA ALA A 96 7.12 -7.57 0.94
C ALA A 96 6.50 -7.26 -0.44
N ALA A 97 6.89 -7.98 -1.48
CA ALA A 97 6.34 -7.80 -2.83
C ALA A 97 4.84 -8.16 -2.88
N GLN A 98 4.41 -9.26 -2.25
CA GLN A 98 3.00 -9.65 -2.19
C GLN A 98 2.13 -8.60 -1.47
N LEU A 99 2.64 -8.01 -0.40
CA LEU A 99 1.95 -6.94 0.33
C LEU A 99 1.83 -5.65 -0.49
N GLN A 100 2.90 -5.26 -1.19
CA GLN A 100 2.84 -4.12 -2.11
C GLN A 100 1.84 -4.34 -3.23
N GLU A 101 1.78 -5.55 -3.79
CA GLU A 101 0.83 -5.89 -4.83
C GLU A 101 -0.62 -5.89 -4.31
N ALA A 102 -0.85 -6.38 -3.09
CA ALA A 102 -2.14 -6.31 -2.42
C ALA A 102 -2.58 -4.86 -2.15
N ALA A 103 -1.68 -4.01 -1.65
CA ALA A 103 -1.94 -2.59 -1.44
C ALA A 103 -2.20 -1.84 -2.76
N ALA A 104 -1.42 -2.12 -3.82
CA ALA A 104 -1.63 -1.54 -5.13
C ALA A 104 -2.99 -1.97 -5.74
N ARG A 105 -3.40 -3.23 -5.56
CA ARG A 105 -4.72 -3.72 -5.99
C ARG A 105 -5.88 -3.04 -5.25
N GLN A 106 -5.69 -2.63 -4.00
CA GLN A 106 -6.69 -1.87 -3.25
C GLN A 106 -6.82 -0.41 -3.74
N GLN A 107 -5.74 0.19 -4.24
CA GLN A 107 -5.76 1.57 -4.78
C GLN A 107 -6.17 1.67 -6.26
N GLN A 108 -6.05 0.58 -7.02
CA GLN A 108 -6.50 0.50 -8.42
C GLN A 108 -7.96 0.93 -8.66
N PRO A 109 -8.97 0.54 -7.86
CA PRO A 109 -10.35 0.97 -8.09
C PRO A 109 -10.50 2.50 -8.00
N GLU A 110 -9.88 3.16 -7.02
CA GLU A 110 -9.96 4.62 -6.87
C GLU A 110 -9.30 5.36 -8.04
N MET A 111 -8.14 4.89 -8.48
CA MET A 111 -7.44 5.44 -9.65
C MET A 111 -8.26 5.27 -10.93
N ASN A 112 -8.88 4.11 -11.12
CA ASN A 112 -9.72 3.84 -12.29
C ASN A 112 -10.98 4.71 -12.30
N GLU A 113 -11.63 4.90 -11.14
CA GLU A 113 -12.78 5.80 -11.02
C GLU A 113 -12.40 7.26 -11.28
N MET A 114 -11.28 7.72 -10.77
CA MET A 114 -10.81 9.09 -11.00
C MET A 114 -10.50 9.32 -12.49
N ARG A 115 -9.87 8.35 -13.14
CA ARG A 115 -9.55 8.41 -14.58
C ARG A 115 -10.83 8.39 -15.43
N LEU A 116 -11.82 7.60 -15.04
CA LEU A 116 -13.13 7.57 -15.70
C LEU A 116 -13.85 8.93 -15.56
N LYS A 117 -13.88 9.50 -14.35
CA LYS A 117 -14.47 10.83 -14.10
C LYS A 117 -13.77 11.93 -14.89
N GLN A 118 -12.44 11.89 -15.01
CA GLN A 118 -11.70 12.84 -15.86
C GLN A 118 -12.10 12.73 -17.32
N MET A 119 -12.14 11.51 -17.86
CA MET A 119 -12.56 11.29 -19.24
C MET A 119 -13.99 11.78 -19.49
N GLU A 120 -14.91 11.53 -18.56
CA GLU A 120 -16.29 11.98 -18.67
C GLU A 120 -16.40 13.52 -18.61
N ALA A 121 -15.63 14.16 -17.73
CA ALA A 121 -15.57 15.63 -17.64
C ALA A 121 -15.00 16.26 -18.92
N GLU A 122 -13.98 15.64 -19.52
CA GLU A 122 -13.39 16.10 -20.77
C GLU A 122 -14.37 15.94 -21.95
N GLN A 123 -15.08 14.82 -22.03
CA GLN A 123 -16.14 14.64 -23.03
C GLN A 123 -17.27 15.66 -22.88
N ARG A 124 -17.69 15.98 -21.63
CA ARG A 124 -18.70 17.02 -21.39
C ARG A 124 -18.22 18.37 -21.88
N LYS A 125 -16.99 18.78 -21.54
CA LYS A 125 -16.39 20.03 -22.04
C LYS A 125 -16.32 20.07 -23.57
N ALA A 126 -15.96 18.95 -24.22
CA ALA A 126 -15.91 18.87 -25.68
C ALA A 126 -17.30 19.04 -26.32
N ARG A 127 -18.35 18.45 -25.73
CA ARG A 127 -19.74 18.62 -26.19
C ARG A 127 -20.25 20.04 -26.00
N GLU A 128 -19.97 20.65 -24.85
CA GLU A 128 -20.30 22.06 -24.58
C GLU A 128 -19.62 22.99 -25.57
N ALA A 129 -18.32 22.79 -25.83
CA ALA A 129 -17.57 23.57 -26.83
C ALA A 129 -18.14 23.38 -28.24
N SER A 130 -18.55 22.16 -28.59
CA SER A 130 -19.20 21.86 -29.89
C SER A 130 -20.56 22.57 -30.02
N MET A 131 -21.40 22.54 -28.98
CA MET A 131 -22.69 23.25 -28.97
C MET A 131 -22.51 24.76 -29.07
N LEU A 132 -21.55 25.33 -28.33
CA LEU A 132 -21.24 26.76 -28.39
C LEU A 132 -20.78 27.18 -29.79
N LYS A 133 -19.92 26.37 -30.42
CA LYS A 133 -19.48 26.60 -31.80
C LYS A 133 -20.65 26.52 -32.80
N GLY A 134 -21.57 25.56 -32.60
CA GLY A 134 -22.80 25.44 -33.39
C GLY A 134 -23.69 26.67 -33.28
N MET A 135 -23.93 27.17 -32.07
CA MET A 135 -24.70 28.38 -31.83
C MET A 135 -24.04 29.62 -32.44
N ALA A 136 -22.72 29.76 -32.30
CA ALA A 136 -21.97 30.87 -32.89
C ALA A 136 -22.05 30.87 -34.42
N MET A 137 -21.97 29.69 -35.05
CA MET A 137 -22.13 29.55 -36.50
C MET A 137 -23.55 29.88 -36.95
N ALA A 138 -24.58 29.44 -36.21
CA ALA A 138 -25.98 29.76 -36.51
C ALA A 138 -26.25 31.27 -36.42
N GLN A 139 -25.73 31.96 -35.40
CA GLN A 139 -25.82 33.41 -35.28
C GLN A 139 -25.08 34.15 -36.39
N ALA A 140 -23.90 33.66 -36.80
CA ALA A 140 -23.17 34.23 -37.91
C ALA A 140 -23.95 34.11 -39.22
N GLU A 141 -24.58 32.96 -39.46
CA GLU A 141 -25.41 32.74 -40.65
C GLU A 141 -26.65 33.64 -40.66
N GLU A 142 -27.32 33.80 -39.52
CA GLU A 142 -28.47 34.70 -39.38
C GLU A 142 -28.08 36.17 -39.62
N ASN A 143 -26.95 36.62 -39.07
CA ASN A 143 -26.41 37.95 -39.32
C ASN A 143 -26.08 38.18 -40.80
N MET A 144 -25.52 37.18 -41.49
CA MET A 144 -25.25 37.25 -42.93
C MET A 144 -26.54 37.32 -43.75
N ARG A 145 -27.57 36.54 -43.38
CA ARG A 145 -28.91 36.61 -44.00
C ARG A 145 -29.55 37.98 -43.81
N LEU A 146 -29.49 38.54 -42.61
CA LEU A 146 -30.01 39.88 -42.30
C LEU A 146 -29.29 40.97 -43.08
N ARG A 147 -27.95 40.95 -43.14
CA ARG A 147 -27.16 41.87 -43.96
C ARG A 147 -27.52 41.77 -45.44
N ARG A 148 -27.65 40.55 -45.97
CA ARG A 148 -28.08 40.32 -47.36
C ARG A 148 -29.47 40.87 -47.63
N ALA A 149 -30.42 40.70 -46.71
CA ALA A 149 -31.77 41.24 -46.83
C ALA A 149 -31.79 42.77 -46.78
N GLN A 150 -30.95 43.40 -45.94
CA GLN A 150 -30.82 44.86 -45.88
C GLN A 150 -30.24 45.44 -47.18
N LEU A 151 -29.19 44.82 -47.73
CA LEU A 151 -28.62 45.24 -49.01
C LEU A 151 -29.63 45.15 -50.15
N LEU A 152 -30.43 44.08 -50.21
CA LEU A 152 -31.50 43.95 -51.19
C LEU A 152 -32.58 45.02 -51.04
N ARG A 153 -32.91 45.44 -49.81
CA ARG A 153 -33.86 46.56 -49.59
C ARG A 153 -33.28 47.91 -50.01
N GLN A 154 -32.00 48.17 -49.76
CA GLN A 154 -31.33 49.41 -50.21
C GLN A 154 -31.34 49.50 -51.74
N HIS A 155 -30.94 48.43 -52.43
CA HIS A 155 -31.00 48.39 -53.89
C HIS A 155 -32.42 48.56 -54.45
N GLN A 156 -33.45 48.02 -53.79
CA GLN A 156 -34.84 48.27 -54.21
C GLN A 156 -35.30 49.71 -53.96
N GLY A 157 -34.81 50.35 -52.90
CA GLY A 157 -35.04 51.77 -52.62
C GLY A 157 -34.40 52.67 -53.69
N ASP A 158 -33.15 52.39 -54.06
CA ASP A 158 -32.40 53.16 -55.07
C ASP A 158 -33.02 53.03 -56.47
N VAL A 159 -33.45 51.81 -56.84
CA VAL A 159 -34.14 51.57 -58.13
C VAL A 159 -35.49 52.29 -58.19
N ARG A 160 -36.21 52.41 -57.06
CA ARG A 160 -37.46 53.19 -57.01
C ARG A 160 -37.19 54.70 -57.05
N ALA A 161 -36.17 55.19 -56.37
CA ALA A 161 -35.79 56.61 -56.37
C ALA A 161 -35.34 57.10 -57.77
N ASN A 162 -34.65 56.26 -58.54
CA ASN A 162 -34.23 56.59 -59.91
C ASN A 162 -35.37 56.53 -60.96
N ARG A 163 -36.54 55.96 -60.63
CA ARG A 163 -37.68 55.85 -61.56
C ARG A 163 -38.65 57.04 -61.49
N VAL A 164 -38.46 57.94 -60.53
CA VAL A 164 -39.32 59.12 -60.27
C VAL A 164 -38.65 60.43 -60.73
N ARG A 165 -37.56 60.34 -61.50
CA ARG A 165 -36.96 61.48 -62.20
C ARG A 165 -37.25 61.42 -63.70
#